data_AF-A0AAV8HQ14-F1
#
_entry.id   AF-A0AAV8HQ14-F1
#
_cell.length_a   1.000
_cell.length_b   1.000
_cell.length_c   1.000
_cell.angle_alpha   90.00
_cell.angle_beta   90.00
_cell.angle_gamma   90.00
#
_symmetry.space_group_name_H-M   'P 1'
#
loop_
_entity.id
_entity.type
_entity.pdbx_description
1 polymer ?
#
loop_
_entity_poly.entity_id
_entity_poly.type
_entity_poly.pdbx_seq_one_letter_code
_entity_poly.pdbx_strand_id
1 'polypeptide(L)'
;MYGHVEKLAQEIKKGASSVEGVEVKLFQVPETLPEDVLGKMGAPPKSEVPIITPSQLAEADGIIFGFPTHFGMMAGQMKSFFDATGGLWQGQDLAGKPAGIFYSTRSQGGGQETTPLTAITQLVHHGMIFVPVGYTFGAGMFEMEKVKGGSP
;
A
#
# COMPACT_ATOMS: atom_id res chain seq x y z
N MET A 1 -0.41 -12.53 0.35
CA MET A 1 0.16 -13.58 1.22
C MET A 1 -0.64 -13.91 2.48
N TYR A 2 -1.07 -13.01 3.38
CA TYR A 2 -1.81 -13.41 4.61
C TYR A 2 -3.16 -12.68 4.82
N GLY A 3 -3.67 -11.95 3.84
CA GLY A 3 -4.98 -11.29 3.90
C GLY A 3 -5.09 -10.05 4.81
N HIS A 4 -4.15 -9.81 5.74
CA HIS A 4 -4.22 -8.65 6.64
C HIS A 4 -4.24 -7.31 5.89
N VAL A 5 -3.37 -7.14 4.88
CA VAL A 5 -3.33 -5.92 4.07
C VAL A 5 -4.59 -5.76 3.23
N GLU A 6 -5.15 -6.85 2.72
CA GLU A 6 -6.41 -6.83 1.98
C GLU A 6 -7.58 -6.38 2.89
N LYS A 7 -7.63 -6.88 4.13
CA LYS A 7 -8.61 -6.43 5.11
C LYS A 7 -8.47 -4.93 5.41
N LEU A 8 -7.25 -4.42 5.57
CA LEU A 8 -7.01 -2.98 5.70
C LEU A 8 -7.45 -2.21 4.45
N ALA A 9 -7.16 -2.72 3.26
CA ALA A 9 -7.54 -2.11 2.00
C ALA A 9 -9.07 -2.03 1.84
N GLN A 10 -9.82 -3.03 2.33
CA GLN A 10 -11.28 -3.01 2.35
C GLN A 10 -11.83 -1.92 3.27
N GLU A 11 -11.24 -1.72 4.46
CA GLU A 11 -11.65 -0.63 5.36
C GLU A 11 -11.28 0.75 4.80
N ILE A 12 -10.10 0.89 4.19
CA ILE A 12 -9.69 2.12 3.49
C ILE A 12 -10.64 2.40 2.32
N LYS A 13 -11.02 1.37 1.55
CA LYS A 13 -12.01 1.49 0.48
C LYS A 13 -13.33 2.03 1.01
N LYS A 14 -13.86 1.47 2.11
CA LYS A 14 -15.09 1.96 2.74
C LYS A 14 -14.97 3.43 3.15
N GLY A 15 -13.85 3.81 3.77
CA GLY A 15 -13.59 5.20 4.17
C GLY A 15 -13.54 6.15 2.97
N ALA A 16 -12.76 5.82 1.95
CA ALA A 16 -12.64 6.65 0.75
C ALA A 16 -13.96 6.74 -0.04
N SER A 17 -14.70 5.63 -0.16
CA SER A 17 -16.02 5.61 -0.83
C SER A 17 -17.12 6.36 -0.08
N SER A 18 -16.89 6.76 1.18
CA SER A 18 -17.83 7.60 1.93
C SER A 18 -17.79 9.08 1.52
N VAL A 19 -16.75 9.48 0.77
CA VAL A 19 -16.59 10.85 0.29
C VAL A 19 -17.38 11.03 -1.02
N GLU A 20 -18.25 12.03 -1.07
CA GLU A 20 -19.06 12.33 -2.25
C GLU A 20 -18.18 12.59 -3.48
N GLY A 21 -18.53 11.96 -4.61
CA GLY A 21 -17.81 12.09 -5.87
C GLY A 21 -16.53 11.25 -6.00
N VAL A 22 -16.16 10.46 -4.98
CA VAL A 22 -14.96 9.61 -5.02
C VAL A 22 -15.30 8.19 -5.47
N GLU A 23 -14.80 7.81 -6.65
CA GLU A 23 -14.80 6.42 -7.11
C GLU A 23 -13.57 5.67 -6.56
N VAL A 24 -13.78 4.50 -5.97
CA VAL A 24 -12.68 3.70 -5.40
C VAL A 24 -12.62 2.31 -6.01
N LYS A 25 -11.51 2.03 -6.69
CA LYS A 25 -11.17 0.71 -7.23
C LYS A 25 -10.13 0.05 -6.33
N LEU A 26 -10.31 -1.24 -6.05
CA LEU A 26 -9.37 -2.04 -5.28
C LEU A 26 -8.68 -3.02 -6.22
N PHE A 27 -7.36 -3.05 -6.18
CA PHE A 27 -6.55 -3.97 -6.95
C PHE A 27 -5.49 -4.66 -6.10
N GLN A 28 -5.00 -5.78 -6.60
CA GLN A 28 -3.91 -6.55 -6.03
C GLN A 28 -2.71 -6.51 -6.98
N VAL A 29 -1.49 -6.30 -6.46
CA VAL A 29 -0.26 -6.42 -7.26
C VAL A 29 -0.01 -7.88 -7.64
N PRO A 30 0.60 -8.16 -8.81
CA PRO A 30 0.92 -9.51 -9.23
C PRO A 30 1.74 -10.27 -8.18
N GLU A 31 1.37 -11.51 -7.92
CA GLU A 31 2.16 -12.42 -7.08
C GLU A 31 3.39 -12.90 -7.86
N THR A 32 4.53 -12.98 -7.18
CA THR A 32 5.82 -13.36 -7.79
C THR A 32 6.30 -14.73 -7.33
N LEU A 33 5.73 -15.26 -6.25
CA LEU A 33 6.08 -16.59 -5.75
C LEU A 33 5.31 -17.69 -6.50
N PRO A 34 5.96 -18.83 -6.77
CA PRO A 34 5.27 -20.02 -7.28
C PRO A 34 4.18 -20.53 -6.33
N GLU A 35 3.14 -21.16 -6.89
CA GLU A 35 2.02 -21.69 -6.12
C GLU A 35 2.44 -22.73 -5.06
N ASP A 36 3.45 -23.56 -5.34
CA ASP A 36 3.93 -24.56 -4.39
C ASP A 36 4.61 -23.92 -3.17
N VAL A 37 5.30 -22.79 -3.36
CA VAL A 37 5.90 -22.00 -2.28
C VAL A 37 4.80 -21.36 -1.45
N LEU A 38 3.79 -20.77 -2.09
CA LEU A 38 2.63 -20.19 -1.40
C LEU A 38 1.89 -21.22 -0.56
N GLY A 39 1.70 -22.43 -1.10
CA GLY A 39 1.09 -23.55 -0.38
C GLY A 39 1.88 -23.94 0.87
N LYS A 40 3.21 -24.06 0.76
CA LYS A 40 4.10 -24.34 1.91
C LYS A 40 4.09 -23.24 2.97
N MET A 41 3.86 -21.99 2.56
CA MET A 41 3.80 -20.83 3.46
C MET A 41 2.44 -20.67 4.15
N GLY A 42 1.44 -21.49 3.80
CA GLY A 42 0.08 -21.36 4.32
C GLY A 42 -0.61 -20.09 3.85
N ALA A 43 -0.31 -19.63 2.63
CA ALA A 43 -1.03 -18.52 2.03
C ALA A 43 -2.52 -18.89 1.86
N PRO A 44 -3.46 -17.95 2.08
CA PRO A 44 -4.87 -18.18 1.84
C PRO A 44 -5.12 -18.36 0.34
N PRO A 45 -6.32 -18.83 -0.04
CA PRO A 45 -6.74 -18.87 -1.43
C PRO A 45 -6.59 -17.52 -2.13
N LYS A 46 -6.47 -17.57 -3.46
CA LYS A 46 -6.39 -16.36 -4.29
C LYS A 46 -7.60 -15.47 -4.03
N SER A 47 -7.34 -14.18 -3.83
CA SER A 47 -8.39 -13.18 -3.67
C SER A 47 -9.16 -12.99 -4.99
N GLU A 48 -10.42 -12.54 -4.88
CA GLU A 48 -11.24 -12.11 -6.02
C GLU A 48 -10.87 -10.70 -6.50
N VAL A 49 -10.01 -9.99 -5.76
CA VAL A 49 -9.53 -8.66 -6.13
C VAL A 49 -8.77 -8.72 -7.47
N PRO A 50 -9.11 -7.88 -8.46
CA PRO A 50 -8.46 -7.90 -9.76
C PRO A 50 -6.98 -7.52 -9.65
N ILE A 51 -6.16 -8.13 -10.50
CA ILE A 51 -4.73 -7.82 -10.57
C ILE A 51 -4.52 -6.53 -11.36
N ILE A 52 -3.72 -5.62 -10.82
CA ILE A 52 -3.35 -4.36 -11.49
C ILE A 52 -2.13 -4.54 -12.40
N THR A 53 -2.12 -3.86 -13.53
CA THR A 53 -0.91 -3.64 -14.34
C THR A 53 -0.32 -2.25 -14.06
N PRO A 54 1.00 -2.04 -14.23
CA PRO A 54 1.61 -0.74 -13.99
C PRO A 54 0.90 0.42 -14.70
N SER A 55 0.54 0.26 -15.98
CA SER A 55 -0.09 1.32 -16.79
C SER A 55 -1.40 1.84 -16.21
N GLN A 56 -2.17 1.01 -15.49
CA GLN A 56 -3.43 1.41 -14.89
C GLN A 56 -3.26 2.43 -13.75
N LEU A 57 -2.05 2.60 -13.20
CA LEU A 57 -1.79 3.65 -12.21
C LEU A 57 -2.06 5.06 -12.79
N ALA A 58 -1.81 5.27 -14.09
CA ALA A 58 -2.01 6.56 -14.73
C ALA A 58 -3.50 6.96 -14.80
N GLU A 59 -4.40 5.98 -14.80
CA GLU A 59 -5.86 6.18 -14.87
C GLU A 59 -6.45 6.76 -13.57
N ALA A 60 -5.74 6.62 -12.43
CA ALA A 60 -6.24 7.07 -11.13
C ALA A 60 -5.82 8.52 -10.86
N ASP A 61 -6.70 9.32 -10.24
CA ASP A 61 -6.35 10.67 -9.79
C ASP A 61 -5.55 10.67 -8.49
N GLY A 62 -5.72 9.64 -7.65
CA GLY A 62 -4.99 9.44 -6.41
C GLY A 62 -4.83 7.96 -6.10
N ILE A 63 -3.75 7.59 -5.43
CA ILE A 63 -3.38 6.18 -5.22
C ILE A 63 -3.05 5.93 -3.75
N ILE A 64 -3.44 4.78 -3.21
CA ILE A 64 -3.04 4.37 -1.86
C ILE A 64 -2.39 2.99 -1.96
N PHE A 65 -1.10 2.89 -1.61
CA PHE A 65 -0.32 1.66 -1.75
C PHE A 65 -0.33 0.85 -0.45
N GLY A 66 -0.74 -0.41 -0.56
CA GLY A 66 -0.83 -1.36 0.57
C GLY A 66 0.15 -2.52 0.43
N PHE A 67 1.00 -2.76 1.44
CA PHE A 67 1.93 -3.91 1.42
C PHE A 67 2.36 -4.38 2.82
N PRO A 68 2.67 -5.66 3.03
CA PRO A 68 3.23 -6.11 4.29
C PRO A 68 4.71 -5.68 4.42
N THR A 69 5.16 -5.47 5.65
CA THR A 69 6.59 -5.24 5.93
C THR A 69 7.40 -6.51 5.69
N HIS A 70 8.57 -6.34 5.09
CA HIS A 70 9.64 -7.33 5.06
C HIS A 70 10.95 -6.64 5.45
N PHE A 71 11.45 -6.96 6.65
CA PHE A 71 12.69 -6.40 7.20
C PHE A 71 12.74 -4.87 7.17
N GLY A 72 11.61 -4.21 7.46
CA GLY A 72 11.54 -2.75 7.47
C GLY A 72 11.42 -2.11 6.08
N MET A 73 11.13 -2.89 5.04
CA MET A 73 10.87 -2.43 3.67
C MET A 73 9.54 -3.01 3.15
N MET A 74 9.14 -2.60 1.95
CA MET A 74 8.02 -3.23 1.24
C MET A 74 8.32 -4.69 0.84
N ALA A 75 7.28 -5.48 0.64
CA ALA A 75 7.40 -6.82 0.08
C ALA A 75 8.01 -6.82 -1.33
N GLY A 76 8.73 -7.90 -1.69
CA GLY A 76 9.37 -8.05 -3.00
C GLY A 76 8.39 -7.88 -4.17
N GLN A 77 7.17 -8.39 -4.03
CA GLN A 77 6.09 -8.26 -5.01
C GLN A 77 5.78 -6.78 -5.32
N MET A 78 5.69 -5.93 -4.28
CA MET A 78 5.43 -4.50 -4.44
C MET A 78 6.63 -3.81 -5.09
N LYS A 79 7.86 -4.19 -4.68
CA LYS A 79 9.07 -3.63 -5.28
C LYS A 79 9.18 -3.98 -6.77
N SER A 80 8.92 -5.23 -7.15
CA SER A 80 8.86 -5.66 -8.54
C SER A 80 7.79 -4.91 -9.35
N PHE A 81 6.64 -4.62 -8.74
CA PHE A 81 5.60 -3.80 -9.37
C PHE A 81 6.09 -2.36 -9.65
N PHE A 82 6.73 -1.71 -8.67
CA PHE A 82 7.36 -0.40 -8.88
C PHE A 82 8.49 -0.45 -9.91
N ASP A 83 9.31 -1.50 -9.95
CA ASP A 83 10.38 -1.63 -10.95
C ASP A 83 9.85 -1.73 -12.38
N ALA A 84 8.61 -2.20 -12.56
CA ALA A 84 7.93 -2.22 -13.84
C ALA A 84 7.30 -0.88 -14.26
N THR A 85 7.43 0.18 -13.45
CA THR A 85 6.85 1.52 -13.72
C THR A 85 7.81 2.49 -14.44
N GLY A 86 8.96 2.01 -14.93
CA GLY A 86 9.97 2.86 -15.56
C GLY A 86 9.46 3.72 -16.73
N GLY A 87 8.50 3.20 -17.53
CA GLY A 87 7.85 3.97 -18.59
C GLY A 87 7.01 5.12 -18.07
N LEU A 88 6.24 4.91 -16.99
CA LEU A 88 5.42 5.94 -16.36
C LEU A 88 6.29 7.03 -15.72
N TRP A 89 7.41 6.62 -15.12
CA TRP A 89 8.39 7.54 -14.57
C TRP A 89 8.95 8.45 -15.67
N GLN A 90 9.36 7.85 -16.80
CA GLN A 90 9.91 8.59 -17.93
C GLN A 90 8.88 9.56 -18.54
N GLY A 91 7.61 9.14 -18.63
CA GLY A 91 6.49 9.95 -19.13
C GLY A 91 5.97 10.99 -18.13
N GLN A 92 6.41 10.93 -16.87
CA GLN A 92 5.87 11.71 -15.75
C GLN A 92 4.36 11.47 -15.51
N ASP A 93 3.85 10.30 -15.87
CA ASP A 93 2.41 9.98 -15.86
C ASP A 93 1.82 9.97 -14.43
N LEU A 94 2.66 9.82 -13.41
CA LEU A 94 2.26 9.83 -12.01
C LEU A 94 2.54 11.16 -11.29
N ALA A 95 3.19 12.11 -11.95
CA ALA A 95 3.58 13.37 -11.34
C ALA A 95 2.36 14.18 -10.89
N GLY A 96 2.44 14.75 -9.68
CA GLY A 96 1.37 15.56 -9.08
C GLY A 96 0.19 14.75 -8.50
N LYS A 97 0.10 13.44 -8.75
CA LYS A 97 -0.98 12.61 -8.17
C LYS A 97 -0.75 12.41 -6.67
N PRO A 98 -1.74 12.63 -5.79
CA PRO A 98 -1.64 12.30 -4.37
C PRO A 98 -1.48 10.80 -4.14
N ALA A 99 -0.59 10.45 -3.21
CA ALA A 99 -0.27 9.07 -2.86
C ALA A 99 -0.23 8.85 -1.34
N GLY A 100 -0.98 7.85 -0.87
CA GLY A 100 -0.91 7.36 0.50
C GLY A 100 -0.22 5.98 0.59
N ILE A 101 0.21 5.61 1.80
CA ILE A 101 0.81 4.30 2.07
C ILE A 101 0.16 3.70 3.33
N PHE A 102 -0.18 2.42 3.29
CA PHE A 102 -0.55 1.61 4.45
C PHE A 102 0.14 0.26 4.41
N TYR A 103 0.32 -0.35 5.57
CA TYR A 103 1.10 -1.57 5.68
C TYR A 103 0.69 -2.39 6.90
N SER A 104 1.14 -3.63 6.94
CA SER A 104 1.01 -4.49 8.11
C SER A 104 2.38 -4.95 8.59
N THR A 105 2.53 -5.05 9.92
CA THR A 105 3.71 -5.64 10.55
C THR A 105 3.28 -6.78 11.46
N ARG A 106 4.21 -7.70 11.77
CA ARG A 106 3.96 -8.76 12.74
C ARG A 106 4.07 -8.28 14.19
N SER A 107 4.95 -7.32 14.45
CA SER A 107 5.23 -6.79 15.79
C SER A 107 5.19 -5.26 15.78
N GLN A 108 4.92 -4.67 16.96
CA GLN A 108 4.75 -3.22 17.10
C GLN A 108 6.03 -2.42 16.78
N GLY A 109 7.23 -2.97 17.02
CA GLY A 109 8.49 -2.31 16.64
C GLY A 109 9.04 -2.74 15.27
N GLY A 110 8.47 -3.79 14.67
CA GLY A 110 9.03 -4.45 13.50
C GLY A 110 8.75 -3.71 12.20
N GLY A 111 9.45 -2.61 11.97
CA GLY A 111 9.40 -1.85 10.71
C GLY A 111 8.18 -0.94 10.55
N GLN A 112 7.47 -0.62 11.63
CA GLN A 112 6.33 0.31 11.59
C GLN A 112 6.73 1.65 10.93
N GLU A 113 7.86 2.24 11.33
CA GLU A 113 8.30 3.52 10.77
C GLU A 113 9.21 3.37 9.54
N THR A 114 10.06 2.33 9.52
CA THR A 114 11.04 2.18 8.44
C THR A 114 10.41 1.74 7.12
N THR A 115 9.31 0.97 7.15
CA THR A 115 8.62 0.52 5.95
C THR A 115 8.06 1.67 5.11
N PRO A 116 7.28 2.62 5.66
CA PRO A 116 6.88 3.80 4.90
C PRO A 116 8.06 4.71 4.57
N LEU A 117 9.03 4.88 5.49
CA LEU A 117 10.23 5.70 5.26
C LEU A 117 11.04 5.23 4.04
N THR A 118 11.16 3.92 3.84
CA THR A 118 11.89 3.37 2.67
C THR A 118 11.03 3.38 1.41
N ALA A 119 9.71 3.22 1.54
CA ALA A 119 8.78 3.21 0.42
C ALA A 119 8.52 4.60 -0.19
N ILE A 120 8.58 5.67 0.61
CA ILE A 120 8.33 7.05 0.14
C ILE A 120 9.25 7.45 -1.02
N THR A 121 10.45 6.86 -1.08
CA THR A 121 11.42 7.09 -2.16
C THR A 121 10.82 6.80 -3.53
N GLN A 122 9.98 5.77 -3.65
CA GLN A 122 9.32 5.41 -4.91
C GLN A 122 8.33 6.48 -5.34
N LEU A 123 7.55 7.02 -4.40
CA LEU A 123 6.56 8.07 -4.68
C LEU A 123 7.24 9.37 -5.13
N VAL A 124 8.29 9.78 -4.41
CA VAL A 124 9.00 11.04 -4.68
C VAL A 124 9.75 10.99 -6.02
N HIS A 125 10.36 9.85 -6.37
CA HIS A 125 11.00 9.69 -7.67
C HIS A 125 10.02 9.77 -8.85
N HIS A 126 8.76 9.37 -8.65
CA HIS A 126 7.68 9.53 -9.62
C HIS A 126 7.04 10.93 -9.61
N GLY A 127 7.47 11.83 -8.72
CA GLY A 127 6.88 13.17 -8.58
C GLY A 127 5.49 13.17 -7.96
N MET A 128 5.10 12.10 -7.26
CA MET A 128 3.81 12.02 -6.58
C MET A 128 3.79 12.88 -5.31
N ILE A 129 2.60 13.35 -4.90
CA ILE A 129 2.43 14.11 -3.66
C ILE A 129 2.15 13.13 -2.53
N PHE A 130 3.12 12.93 -1.63
CA PHE A 130 2.91 12.05 -0.49
C PHE A 130 1.95 12.67 0.54
N VAL A 131 0.86 11.96 0.86
CA VAL A 131 -0.15 12.36 1.84
C VAL A 131 -0.10 11.39 3.04
N PRO A 132 0.67 11.70 4.09
CA PRO A 132 0.70 10.90 5.32
C PRO A 132 -0.55 11.16 6.16
N VAL A 133 -0.83 10.24 7.09
CA VAL A 133 -1.87 10.46 8.12
C VAL A 133 -1.47 11.59 9.07
N GLY A 134 -0.17 11.73 9.37
CA GLY A 134 0.34 12.68 10.37
C GLY A 134 -0.35 12.49 11.72
N TYR A 135 -0.57 13.57 12.47
CA TYR A 135 -1.37 13.56 13.72
C TYR A 135 -2.80 14.07 13.51
N THR A 136 -3.33 13.97 12.29
CA THR A 136 -4.62 14.60 11.92
C THR A 136 -5.84 13.96 12.58
N PHE A 137 -5.69 12.81 13.24
CA PHE A 137 -6.73 12.14 14.03
C PHE A 137 -6.78 12.61 15.51
N GLY A 138 -6.08 13.70 15.85
CA GLY A 138 -6.20 14.40 17.13
C GLY A 138 -5.84 13.53 18.35
N ALA A 139 -6.61 13.66 19.43
CA ALA A 139 -6.37 12.98 20.69
C ALA A 139 -6.30 11.44 20.56
N GLY A 140 -7.00 10.87 19.57
CA GLY A 140 -7.01 9.43 19.31
C GLY A 140 -5.64 8.86 18.94
N MET A 141 -4.69 9.69 18.50
CA MET A 141 -3.31 9.29 18.19
C MET A 141 -2.46 9.01 19.44
N PHE A 142 -2.91 9.45 20.62
CA PHE A 142 -2.17 9.29 21.88
C PHE A 142 -2.73 8.18 22.79
N GLU A 143 -3.82 7.53 22.38
CA GLU A 143 -4.44 6.43 23.12
C GLU A 143 -3.56 5.17 23.07
N MET A 144 -3.36 4.55 24.24
CA MET A 144 -2.46 3.40 24.43
C MET A 144 -3.20 2.14 24.93
N GLU A 145 -4.52 2.20 25.11
CA GLU A 145 -5.31 1.07 25.63
C GLU A 145 -5.48 -0.06 24.61
N LYS A 146 -5.31 0.23 23.31
CA LYS A 146 -5.43 -0.74 22.22
C LYS A 146 -4.24 -0.60 21.30
N VAL A 147 -3.82 -1.72 20.70
CA VAL A 147 -2.83 -1.70 19.63
C VAL A 147 -3.41 -0.94 18.45
N LYS A 148 -2.71 0.11 18.02
CA LYS A 148 -3.02 0.91 16.83
C LYS A 148 -1.82 0.88 15.89
N GLY A 149 -2.11 0.94 14.59
CA GLY A 149 -1.10 1.25 13.57
C GLY A 149 -1.13 2.74 13.23
N GLY A 150 -0.32 3.15 12.26
CA GLY A 150 -0.34 4.52 11.76
C GLY A 150 0.60 5.45 12.53
N SER A 151 1.83 4.98 12.81
CA SER A 151 2.91 5.88 13.20
C SER A 151 3.03 7.01 12.15
N PRO A 152 3.21 8.27 12.59
CA PRO A 152 3.12 9.46 11.74
C PRO A 152 4.06 9.46 10.53
#